data_AF-A0A372LDA7-F1
#
_entry.id   AF-A0A372LDA7-F1
#
_cell.length_a   1.000
_cell.length_b   1.000
_cell.length_c   1.000
_cell.angle_alpha   90.00
_cell.angle_beta   90.00
_cell.angle_gamma   90.00
#
_symmetry.space_group_name_H-M   'P 1'
#
loop_
_entity.id
_entity.type
_entity.pdbx_description
1 polymer ?
#
loop_
_entity_poly.entity_id
_entity_poly.type
_entity_poly.pdbx_seq_one_letter_code
_entity_poly.pdbx_strand_id
1 'polypeptide(L)'
;MYKVMFINALTKETLREEICIQPKIFNGLIQDLKATSERKSLFFVFDDRGRTLEANYVSHTLYEEGNKKILMAYLKVRLSPNQAVIKQVGDRK
;
A
#
# COMPACT_ATOMS: atom_id res chain seq x y z
N MET A 1 0.73 7.86 -16.72
CA MET A 1 -0.03 7.73 -15.45
C MET A 1 0.64 6.69 -14.58
N TYR A 2 0.72 6.87 -13.27
CA TYR A 2 1.32 5.88 -12.36
C TYR A 2 0.25 5.36 -11.40
N LYS A 3 0.14 4.04 -11.27
CA LYS A 3 -0.78 3.37 -10.33
C LYS A 3 0.03 2.52 -9.37
N VAL A 4 -0.25 2.62 -8.08
CA VAL A 4 0.31 1.76 -7.05
C VAL A 4 -0.81 0.90 -6.50
N MET A 5 -0.56 -0.40 -6.39
CA MET A 5 -1.47 -1.38 -5.82
C MET A 5 -0.76 -2.09 -4.68
N PHE A 6 -1.33 -2.03 -3.49
CA PHE A 6 -0.88 -2.81 -2.34
C PHE A 6 -1.71 -4.08 -2.28
N ILE A 7 -1.04 -5.23 -2.30
CA ILE A 7 -1.68 -6.54 -2.47
C ILE A 7 -1.31 -7.41 -1.28
N ASN A 8 -2.29 -8.10 -0.72
CA ASN A 8 -2.02 -9.15 0.26
C ASN A 8 -1.26 -10.29 -0.42
N ALA A 9 -0.03 -10.55 0.01
CA ALA A 9 0.82 -11.57 -0.58
C ALA A 9 0.24 -12.99 -0.48
N LEU A 10 -0.57 -13.25 0.56
CA LEU A 10 -1.19 -14.55 0.83
C LEU A 10 -2.51 -14.73 0.09
N THR A 11 -3.46 -13.79 0.24
CA THR A 11 -4.82 -13.92 -0.34
C THR A 11 -4.93 -13.37 -1.76
N LYS A 12 -3.94 -12.61 -2.22
CA LYS A 12 -3.93 -11.87 -3.50
C LYS A 12 -5.00 -10.77 -3.60
N GLU A 13 -5.69 -10.48 -2.50
CA GLU A 13 -6.64 -9.36 -2.44
C GLU A 13 -5.90 -8.03 -2.52
N THR A 14 -6.52 -7.07 -3.21
CA THR A 14 -6.02 -5.70 -3.25
C THR A 14 -6.45 -4.98 -1.98
N LEU A 15 -5.47 -4.53 -1.20
CA LEU A 15 -5.66 -3.84 0.07
C LEU A 15 -5.98 -2.35 -0.16
N ARG A 16 -5.27 -1.74 -1.10
CA ARG A 16 -5.39 -0.32 -1.45
C ARG A 16 -4.85 -0.08 -2.84
N GLU A 17 -5.49 0.85 -3.54
CA GLU A 17 -5.02 1.36 -4.82
C GLU A 17 -4.86 2.88 -4.74
N GLU A 18 -3.79 3.39 -5.35
CA GLU A 18 -3.57 4.82 -5.46
C GLU A 18 -3.09 5.20 -6.86
N ILE A 19 -3.61 6.32 -7.35
CA ILE A 19 -3.09 6.95 -8.55
C ILE A 19 -2.02 7.95 -8.09
N CYS A 20 -0.78 7.72 -8.51
CA CYS A 20 0.32 8.61 -8.24
C CYS A 20 0.50 9.57 -9.42
N ILE A 21 0.32 10.86 -9.16
CA ILE A 21 0.47 11.92 -10.18
C ILE A 21 1.94 12.30 -10.36
N GLN A 22 2.78 12.08 -9.34
CA GLN A 22 4.19 12.47 -9.34
C GLN A 22 5.11 11.26 -9.59
N PRO A 23 5.81 11.20 -10.75
CA PRO A 23 6.72 10.09 -11.08
C PRO A 23 7.81 9.84 -10.04
N LYS A 24 8.31 10.92 -9.40
CA LYS A 24 9.37 10.84 -8.39
C LYS A 24 8.94 10.02 -7.17
N ILE A 25 7.71 10.22 -6.71
CA ILE A 25 7.14 9.46 -5.58
C ILE A 25 7.00 7.99 -5.96
N PHE A 26 6.48 7.71 -7.14
CA PHE A 26 6.35 6.34 -7.64
C PHE A 26 7.70 5.60 -7.70
N ASN A 27 8.73 6.26 -8.24
CA ASN A 27 10.06 5.67 -8.37
C ASN A 27 10.75 5.46 -7.00
N GLY A 28 10.54 6.37 -6.04
CA GLY A 28 11.09 6.26 -4.69
C GLY A 28 10.43 5.16 -3.86
N LEU A 29 9.15 4.87 -4.09
CA LEU A 29 8.35 3.96 -3.27
C LEU A 29 8.98 2.56 -3.12
N ILE A 30 9.57 2.01 -4.19
CA ILE A 30 10.18 0.69 -4.14
C ILE A 30 11.41 0.67 -3.22
N GLN A 31 12.23 1.72 -3.27
CA GLN A 31 13.40 1.86 -2.41
C GLN A 31 12.96 2.01 -0.95
N ASP A 32 11.93 2.81 -0.70
CA ASP A 32 11.37 3.01 0.64
C ASP A 32 10.78 1.72 1.21
N LEU A 33 10.03 0.95 0.41
CA LEU A 33 9.46 -0.34 0.82
C LEU A 33 10.56 -1.36 1.17
N LYS A 34 11.62 -1.44 0.36
CA LYS A 34 12.78 -2.31 0.64
C LYS A 34 13.50 -1.88 1.93
N ALA A 35 13.81 -0.58 2.06
CA ALA A 35 14.50 -0.05 3.23
C ALA A 35 13.68 -0.27 4.52
N THR A 36 12.36 -0.11 4.45
CA THR A 36 11.44 -0.37 5.57
C THR A 36 11.50 -1.83 5.99
N SER A 37 11.51 -2.76 5.03
CA SER A 37 11.66 -4.20 5.28
C SER A 37 13.01 -4.56 5.91
N GLU A 38 14.11 -4.00 5.39
CA GLU A 38 15.47 -4.26 5.89
C GLU A 38 15.64 -3.76 7.32
N ARG A 39 15.07 -2.59 7.64
CA ARG A 39 15.07 -2.02 8.99
C ARG A 39 14.11 -2.71 9.95
N LYS A 40 13.33 -3.70 9.47
CA LYS A 40 12.23 -4.34 10.20
C LYS A 40 11.25 -3.32 10.79
N SER A 41 11.11 -2.18 10.11
CA SER A 41 10.18 -1.12 10.50
C SER A 41 8.78 -1.54 10.09
N LEU A 42 7.83 -1.45 11.02
CA LEU A 42 6.42 -1.69 10.72
C LEU A 42 5.86 -0.48 9.96
N PHE A 43 5.13 -0.74 8.88
CA PHE A 43 4.27 0.25 8.24
C PHE A 43 2.83 -0.26 8.23
N PHE A 44 1.89 0.68 8.14
CA PHE A 44 0.47 0.40 8.31
C PHE A 44 -0.29 0.64 7.01
N VAL A 45 -1.26 -0.23 6.74
CA VAL A 45 -2.19 -0.10 5.62
C VAL A 45 -3.61 -0.20 6.16
N PHE A 46 -4.54 0.52 5.57
CA PHE A 46 -5.96 0.40 5.89
C PHE A 46 -6.63 -0.43 4.80
N ASP A 47 -7.42 -1.42 5.21
CA ASP A 47 -8.25 -2.16 4.27
C ASP A 47 -9.54 -1.40 3.92
N ASP A 48 -10.34 -2.00 3.04
CA ASP A 48 -11.64 -1.51 2.59
C ASP A 48 -12.65 -1.26 3.73
N ARG A 49 -12.51 -2.00 4.85
CA ARG A 49 -13.32 -1.85 6.06
C ARG A 49 -12.74 -0.84 7.04
N GLY A 50 -11.64 -0.17 6.68
CA GLY A 50 -10.94 0.79 7.53
C GLY A 50 -10.14 0.16 8.67
N ARG A 51 -9.92 -1.16 8.67
CA ARG A 51 -9.11 -1.84 9.69
C ARG A 51 -7.64 -1.53 9.46
N THR A 52 -6.92 -1.32 10.54
CA THR A 52 -5.48 -1.08 10.52
C THR A 52 -4.74 -2.42 10.42
N LEU A 53 -3.96 -2.59 9.36
CA LEU A 53 -3.12 -3.75 9.13
C LEU A 53 -1.65 -3.36 9.30
N GLU A 54 -0.91 -4.13 10.07
CA GLU A 54 0.55 -4.11 10.03
C GLU A 54 1.00 -4.83 8.77
N ALA A 55 1.86 -4.19 7.98
CA ALA A 55 2.35 -4.71 6.73
C ALA A 55 3.87 -4.87 6.73
N ASN A 56 4.31 -5.97 6.11
CA ASN A 56 5.71 -6.22 5.78
C ASN A 56 5.82 -6.40 4.27
N TYR A 57 6.77 -5.70 3.67
CA TYR A 57 7.04 -5.83 2.24
C TYR A 57 7.64 -7.20 1.94
N VAL A 58 7.16 -7.86 0.88
CA VAL A 58 7.63 -9.19 0.44
C VAL A 58 8.31 -9.07 -0.92
N SER A 59 7.60 -8.53 -1.89
CA SER A 59 8.08 -8.37 -3.27
C SER A 59 7.27 -7.31 -4.00
N HIS A 60 7.66 -6.99 -5.23
CA HIS A 60 6.85 -6.18 -6.13
C HIS A 60 6.99 -6.65 -7.56
N THR A 61 6.04 -6.25 -8.39
CA THR A 61 6.09 -6.36 -9.85
C THR A 61 5.76 -5.01 -10.47
N LEU A 62 6.44 -4.68 -11.56
CA LEU A 62 6.18 -3.51 -12.37
C LEU A 62 5.58 -3.94 -13.70
N TYR A 63 4.47 -3.31 -14.07
CA TYR A 63 3.82 -3.50 -15.36
C TYR A 63 3.75 -2.17 -16.10
N GLU A 64 3.95 -2.22 -17.40
CA GLU A 64 3.68 -1.10 -18.29
C GLU A 64 2.51 -1.48 -19.20
N GLU A 65 1.44 -0.70 -19.15
CA GLU A 65 0.25 -0.88 -19.97
C GLU A 65 -0.03 0.43 -20.71
N GLY A 66 0.37 0.49 -21.99
CA GLY A 66 0.29 1.71 -22.78
C GLY A 66 1.08 2.86 -22.15
N ASN A 67 0.38 3.93 -21.74
CA ASN A 67 0.98 5.09 -21.06
C ASN A 67 0.90 5.00 -19.52
N LYS A 68 0.55 3.84 -18.98
CA LYS A 68 0.41 3.59 -17.54
C LYS A 68 1.58 2.73 -17.04
N LYS A 69 2.17 3.13 -15.91
CA LYS A 69 3.06 2.28 -15.13
C LYS A 69 2.34 1.85 -13.86
N ILE A 70 2.27 0.54 -13.62
CA ILE A 70 1.56 -0.05 -12.49
C ILE A 70 2.59 -0.76 -11.62
N LEU A 71 2.70 -0.33 -10.37
CA LEU A 71 3.49 -0.99 -9.34
C LEU A 71 2.55 -1.81 -8.47
N MET A 72 2.74 -3.12 -8.45
CA MET A 72 2.04 -4.03 -7.55
C MET A 72 3.01 -4.43 -6.44
N ALA A 73 2.80 -3.93 -5.24
CA ALA A 73 3.58 -4.25 -4.04
C ALA A 73 2.87 -5.35 -3.24
N TYR A 74 3.53 -6.49 -3.07
CA TYR A 74 3.01 -7.63 -2.31
C TYR A 74 3.46 -7.54 -0.85
N LEU A 75 2.47 -7.53 0.03
CA LEU A 75 2.64 -7.29 1.45
C LEU A 75 2.14 -8.48 2.25
N LYS A 76 2.94 -8.96 3.21
CA LYS A 76 2.44 -9.86 4.26
C LYS A 76 1.82 -8.99 5.35
N VAL A 77 0.51 -9.14 5.53
CA VAL A 77 -0.25 -8.32 6.47
C VAL A 77 -0.78 -9.13 7.64
N ARG A 78 -0.94 -8.48 8.78
CA ARG A 78 -1.69 -8.99 9.94
C ARG A 78 -2.51 -7.86 10.54
N LEU A 79 -3.62 -8.20 11.20
CA LEU A 79 -4.40 -7.21 11.94
C LEU A 79 -3.53 -6.57 13.02
N SER A 80 -3.47 -5.24 13.03
CA SER A 80 -2.73 -4.50 14.05
C SER A 80 -3.41 -4.66 15.42
N PRO A 81 -2.67 -4.85 16.53
CA PRO A 81 -3.24 -4.73 17.87
C PRO A 81 -3.72 -3.29 18.15
N ASN A 82 -3.14 -2.30 17.45
CA ASN A 82 -3.52 -0.90 17.52
C ASN A 82 -4.39 -0.55 16.30
N GLN A 83 -5.70 -0.43 16.51
CA GLN A 83 -6.65 0.00 15.49
C GLN A 83 -6.80 1.52 15.54
N ALA A 84 -6.54 2.21 14.42
CA ALA A 84 -6.83 3.63 14.33
C ALA A 84 -8.36 3.85 14.30
N VAL A 85 -8.82 4.83 15.07
CA VAL A 85 -10.22 5.27 15.01
C VAL A 85 -10.38 6.20 13.82
N ILE A 86 -10.88 5.67 12.71
CA ILE A 86 -11.25 6.49 11.55
C ILE A 86 -12.59 7.15 11.88
N LYS A 87 -12.56 8.39 12.37
CA LYS A 87 -13.77 9.21 12.46
C LYS A 87 -14.19 9.56 11.04
N GLN A 88 -15.31 9.01 10.58
CA GLN A 88 -15.98 9.55 9.40
C GLN A 88 -16.32 11.00 9.73
N VAL A 89 -15.74 11.94 8.99
CA VAL A 89 -16.19 13.33 9.00
C VAL A 89 -17.54 13.29 8.30
N GLY A 90 -18.61 13.11 9.07
CA GLY A 90 -19.96 13.22 8.55
C GLY A 90 -20.11 14.60 7.91
N ASP A 91 -20.68 14.62 6.70
CA ASP A 91 -21.09 15.85 6.02
C ASP A 91 -21.80 16.74 7.04
N ARG A 92 -21.14 17.86 7.38
CA ARG A 92 -21.81 18.94 8.11
C ARG A 92 -22.90 19.44 7.16
N LYS A 93 -24.14 19.09 7.47
CA LYS A 93 -25.35 19.68 6.88
C LYS A 93 -25.29 21.20 6.97
#